data_AF-A0A5C7Q0D0-F1
#
_entry.id   AF-A0A5C7Q0D0-F1
#
_cell.length_a   1.000
_cell.length_b   1.000
_cell.length_c   1.000
_cell.angle_alpha   90.00
_cell.angle_beta   90.00
_cell.angle_gamma   90.00
#
_symmetry.space_group_name_H-M   'P 1'
#
loop_
_entity.id
_entity.type
_entity.pdbx_description
1 polymer ?
#
loop_
_entity_poly.entity_id
_entity_poly.type
_entity_poly.pdbx_seq_one_letter_code
_entity_poly.pdbx_strand_id
1 'polypeptide(L)'
;MKVKKIVGSEDGTKDQSELYDGKLAERGHWIIHHKTGELIPAKEYKPEYSTSKSAHIIKDIEPYMAVTGEYIGGRKQHRDFLRAHGVVEVGNEVLPEKKIEEPKTEEVIKDIKRAFEEVGAGVHQPMQGNE
;
A
#
# COMPACT_ATOMS: atom_id res chain seq x y z
N MET A 1 18.04 -8.59 -48.71
CA MET A 1 17.60 -8.37 -47.32
C MET A 1 17.26 -6.90 -47.14
N LYS A 2 16.00 -6.56 -46.84
CA LYS A 2 15.59 -5.17 -46.57
C LYS A 2 15.57 -4.97 -45.06
N VAL A 3 16.45 -4.10 -44.55
CA VAL A 3 16.45 -3.66 -43.15
C VAL A 3 15.35 -2.61 -43.01
N LYS A 4 14.30 -2.89 -42.23
CA LYS A 4 13.31 -1.86 -41.87
C LYS A 4 13.87 -1.05 -40.70
N LYS A 5 14.02 0.26 -40.91
CA LYS A 5 14.31 1.24 -39.85
C LYS A 5 13.20 1.16 -38.80
N ILE A 6 13.58 0.97 -37.56
CA ILE A 6 12.71 1.20 -36.40
C ILE A 6 12.67 2.72 -36.23
N VAL A 7 11.54 3.33 -36.54
CA VAL A 7 11.27 4.75 -36.25
C VAL A 7 10.85 4.78 -34.79
N GLY A 8 11.77 5.18 -33.91
CA GLY A 8 11.44 5.41 -32.50
C GLY A 8 10.43 6.56 -32.38
N SER A 9 9.40 6.38 -31.55
CA SER A 9 8.53 7.46 -31.12
C SER A 9 9.33 8.45 -30.28
N GLU A 10 9.20 9.75 -30.58
CA GLU A 10 9.98 10.82 -29.96
C GLU A 10 9.64 11.07 -28.47
N ASP A 11 8.63 10.39 -27.92
CA ASP A 11 8.09 10.66 -26.58
C ASP A 11 8.51 9.65 -25.49
N GLY A 12 9.44 8.73 -25.76
CA GLY A 12 10.00 7.83 -24.73
C GLY A 12 9.00 6.85 -24.09
N THR A 13 7.75 6.83 -24.55
CA THR A 13 6.77 5.79 -24.22
C THR A 13 7.14 4.53 -25.00
N LYS A 14 7.83 3.61 -24.33
CA LYS A 14 8.07 2.25 -24.84
C LYS A 14 6.73 1.69 -25.34
N ASP A 15 6.72 1.29 -26.61
CA ASP A 15 5.60 0.63 -27.23
C ASP A 15 5.32 -0.67 -26.46
N GLN A 16 4.28 -0.65 -25.62
CA GLN A 16 3.95 -1.77 -24.75
C GLN A 16 3.47 -3.01 -25.53
N SER A 17 3.34 -2.92 -26.86
CA SER A 17 3.00 -4.07 -27.71
C SER A 17 4.05 -5.18 -27.69
N GLU A 18 5.31 -4.88 -27.35
CA GLU A 18 6.36 -5.90 -27.14
C GLU A 18 6.13 -6.78 -25.90
N LEU A 19 5.34 -6.30 -24.93
CA LEU A 19 5.01 -7.01 -23.69
C LEU A 19 3.80 -7.94 -23.83
N TYR A 20 3.02 -7.81 -24.90
CA TYR A 20 1.75 -8.52 -25.10
C TYR A 20 1.68 -9.22 -26.47
N ASP A 21 2.81 -9.80 -26.94
CA ASP A 21 2.88 -10.59 -28.18
C ASP A 21 2.27 -9.87 -29.41
N GLY A 22 2.48 -8.55 -29.51
CA GLY A 22 1.98 -7.74 -30.63
C GLY A 22 0.47 -7.50 -30.61
N LYS A 23 -0.25 -7.84 -29.54
CA LYS A 23 -1.65 -7.46 -29.33
C LYS A 23 -1.71 -6.15 -28.55
N LEU A 24 -2.43 -5.16 -29.09
CA LEU A 24 -2.71 -3.92 -28.36
C LEU A 24 -3.50 -4.30 -27.10
N ALA A 25 -2.98 -3.98 -25.92
CA ALA A 25 -3.72 -4.22 -24.68
C ALA A 25 -5.04 -3.44 -24.73
N GLU A 26 -6.16 -4.15 -24.87
CA GLU A 26 -7.47 -3.52 -24.80
C GLU A 26 -7.65 -2.95 -23.39
N ARG A 27 -7.82 -1.63 -23.29
CA ARG A 27 -8.15 -0.98 -22.02
C ARG A 27 -9.50 -1.52 -21.56
N GLY A 28 -9.49 -2.33 -20.50
CA GLY A 28 -10.67 -2.97 -19.95
C GLY A 28 -10.58 -3.11 -18.44
N HIS A 29 -11.73 -3.37 -17.81
CA HIS A 29 -11.81 -3.77 -16.42
C HIS A 29 -11.80 -5.30 -16.38
N TRP A 30 -10.78 -5.88 -15.75
CA TRP A 30 -10.54 -7.31 -15.69
C TRP A 30 -10.50 -7.76 -14.23
N ILE A 31 -11.00 -8.96 -13.96
CA ILE A 31 -10.99 -9.58 -12.65
C ILE A 31 -10.16 -10.86 -12.76
N ILE A 32 -9.18 -11.05 -11.88
CA ILE A 32 -8.44 -12.30 -11.79
C ILE A 32 -9.34 -13.31 -11.06
N HIS A 33 -9.66 -14.42 -11.72
CA HIS A 33 -10.45 -15.48 -11.10
C HIS A 33 -9.64 -16.19 -10.01
N HIS A 34 -10.12 -16.15 -8.76
CA HIS A 34 -9.37 -16.61 -7.58
C HIS A 34 -8.93 -18.09 -7.61
N LYS A 35 -9.61 -18.96 -8.38
CA LYS A 35 -9.27 -20.40 -8.47
C LYS A 35 -8.37 -20.74 -9.65
N THR A 36 -8.61 -20.09 -10.80
CA THR A 36 -7.94 -20.45 -12.06
C THR A 36 -6.79 -19.50 -12.39
N GLY A 37 -6.73 -18.33 -11.75
CA GLY A 37 -5.73 -17.30 -12.03
C GLY A 37 -5.92 -16.58 -13.37
N GLU A 38 -6.97 -16.93 -14.12
CA GLU A 38 -7.26 -16.36 -15.43
C GLU A 38 -7.86 -14.96 -15.31
N LEU A 39 -7.54 -14.09 -16.27
CA LEU A 39 -8.14 -12.76 -16.39
C LEU A 39 -9.49 -12.88 -17.11
N ILE A 40 -10.56 -12.59 -16.38
CA ILE A 40 -11.93 -12.59 -16.92
C ILE A 40 -12.38 -11.14 -17.09
N PRO A 41 -12.97 -10.75 -18.23
CA PRO A 41 -13.60 -9.44 -18.37
C PRO A 41 -14.61 -9.22 -17.25
N ALA A 42 -14.60 -8.07 -16.57
CA ALA A 42 -15.45 -7.82 -15.41
C ALA A 42 -16.96 -7.97 -15.70
N LYS A 43 -17.38 -7.79 -16.96
CA LYS A 43 -18.77 -7.99 -17.42
C LYS A 43 -19.19 -9.47 -17.46
N GLU A 44 -18.24 -10.36 -17.63
CA GLU A 44 -18.45 -11.81 -17.76
C GLU A 44 -18.20 -12.55 -16.43
N TYR A 45 -17.55 -11.88 -15.48
CA TYR A 45 -17.30 -12.43 -14.15
C TYR A 45 -18.62 -12.70 -13.39
N LYS A 46 -18.85 -13.96 -13.05
CA LYS A 46 -19.95 -14.40 -12.18
C LYS A 46 -19.34 -14.91 -10.86
N PRO A 47 -19.56 -14.21 -9.73
CA PRO A 47 -19.09 -14.72 -8.45
C PRO A 47 -19.77 -16.05 -8.13
N GLU A 48 -18.98 -17.06 -7.75
CA GLU A 48 -19.50 -18.37 -7.32
C GLU A 48 -20.20 -18.31 -5.95
N TYR A 49 -20.03 -17.20 -5.22
CA TYR A 49 -20.58 -17.03 -3.88
C TYR A 49 -22.10 -16.79 -3.92
N SER A 50 -22.80 -17.75 -3.35
CA SER A 50 -24.19 -17.79 -2.90
C SER A 50 -25.15 -16.73 -3.47
N THR A 51 -26.00 -17.17 -4.39
CA THR A 51 -27.26 -16.54 -4.78
C THR A 51 -28.27 -16.34 -3.65
N SER A 52 -27.93 -16.66 -2.39
CA SER A 52 -28.73 -16.25 -1.26
C SER A 52 -28.71 -14.72 -1.17
N LYS A 53 -29.80 -14.07 -1.58
CA LYS A 53 -30.10 -12.65 -1.28
C LYS A 53 -30.34 -12.43 0.23
N SER A 54 -29.69 -13.20 1.10
CA SER A 54 -29.71 -13.01 2.54
C SER A 54 -28.70 -11.95 2.93
N ALA A 55 -29.03 -11.14 3.94
CA ALA A 55 -28.09 -10.19 4.49
C ALA A 55 -26.83 -10.93 5.00
N HIS A 56 -25.66 -10.52 4.53
CA HIS A 56 -24.39 -10.92 5.14
C HIS A 56 -24.23 -10.17 6.45
N ILE A 57 -24.53 -10.83 7.57
CA ILE A 57 -24.38 -10.24 8.89
C ILE A 57 -22.95 -10.48 9.37
N ILE A 58 -22.16 -9.42 9.44
CA ILE A 58 -20.84 -9.44 10.07
C ILE A 58 -21.03 -8.99 11.52
N LYS A 59 -20.54 -9.80 12.47
CA LYS A 59 -20.60 -9.46 13.89
C LYS A 59 -19.58 -8.35 14.19
N ASP A 60 -19.99 -7.38 14.99
CA ASP A 60 -19.14 -6.25 15.41
C ASP A 60 -18.09 -6.67 16.46
N ILE A 61 -18.44 -7.60 17.34
CA ILE A 61 -17.54 -8.15 18.35
C ILE A 61 -17.86 -9.63 18.59
N GLU A 62 -16.82 -10.43 18.80
CA GLU A 62 -17.01 -11.81 19.24
C GLU A 62 -17.35 -11.85 20.74
N PRO A 63 -18.25 -12.74 21.18
CA PRO A 63 -18.59 -12.85 22.59
C PRO A 63 -17.38 -13.22 23.46
N TYR A 64 -17.20 -12.54 24.58
CA TYR A 64 -16.06 -12.77 25.47
C TYR A 64 -16.45 -12.60 26.95
N MET A 65 -15.59 -13.09 27.85
CA MET A 65 -15.76 -12.93 29.29
C MET A 65 -14.93 -11.74 29.77
N ALA A 66 -15.58 -10.76 30.39
CA ALA A 66 -14.94 -9.59 30.94
C ALA A 66 -14.08 -9.92 32.17
N VAL A 67 -13.24 -8.97 32.59
CA VAL A 67 -12.36 -9.10 33.76
C VAL A 67 -13.11 -9.38 35.06
N THR A 68 -14.39 -9.00 35.13
CA THR A 68 -15.27 -9.24 36.28
C THR A 68 -15.94 -10.62 36.24
N GLY A 69 -15.81 -11.38 35.15
CA GLY A 69 -16.49 -12.64 34.91
C GLY A 69 -17.83 -12.51 34.16
N GLU A 70 -18.27 -11.29 33.81
CA GLU A 70 -19.50 -11.10 33.01
C GLU A 70 -19.33 -11.53 31.55
N TYR A 71 -20.34 -12.18 30.99
CA TYR A 71 -20.34 -12.57 29.57
C TYR A 71 -20.88 -11.45 28.68
N ILE A 72 -20.05 -10.93 27.79
CA ILE A 72 -20.37 -9.83 26.88
C ILE A 72 -20.64 -10.41 25.50
N GLY A 73 -21.90 -10.38 25.06
CA GLY A 73 -22.34 -10.95 23.78
C GLY A 73 -22.35 -9.97 22.61
N GLY A 74 -22.13 -8.68 22.84
CA GLY A 74 -22.17 -7.67 21.78
C GLY A 74 -21.71 -6.28 22.20
N ARG A 75 -21.54 -5.37 21.22
CA ARG A 75 -20.89 -4.08 21.46
C ARG A 75 -21.68 -3.11 22.35
N LYS A 76 -23.02 -3.21 22.38
CA LYS A 76 -23.84 -2.45 23.33
C LYS A 76 -23.50 -2.86 24.77
N GLN A 77 -23.50 -4.16 25.06
CA GLN A 77 -23.15 -4.68 26.38
C GLN A 77 -21.71 -4.32 26.75
N HIS A 78 -20.77 -4.39 25.80
CA HIS A 78 -19.40 -3.94 26.01
C HIS A 78 -19.32 -2.47 26.50
N ARG A 79 -19.96 -1.53 25.78
CA ARG A 79 -19.94 -0.10 26.17
C ARG A 79 -20.61 0.16 27.52
N ASP A 80 -21.72 -0.53 27.79
CA ASP A 80 -22.44 -0.42 29.05
C ASP A 80 -21.57 -0.95 30.20
N PHE A 81 -20.88 -2.08 29.99
CA PHE A 81 -19.90 -2.64 30.92
C PHE A 81 -18.75 -1.66 31.19
N LEU A 82 -18.15 -1.10 30.13
CA LEU A 82 -17.03 -0.16 30.26
C LEU A 82 -17.42 1.06 31.12
N ARG A 83 -18.60 1.65 30.84
CA ARG A 83 -19.12 2.79 31.58
C ARG A 83 -19.43 2.45 33.04
N ALA A 84 -20.04 1.30 33.30
CA ALA A 84 -20.41 0.88 34.66
C ALA A 84 -19.20 0.60 35.55
N HIS A 85 -18.12 0.08 34.97
CA HIS A 85 -16.92 -0.30 35.72
C HIS A 85 -15.80 0.76 35.68
N GLY A 86 -16.05 1.91 35.05
CA GLY A 86 -15.07 3.00 34.94
C GLY A 86 -13.82 2.60 34.14
N VAL A 87 -13.93 1.61 33.26
CA VAL A 87 -12.84 1.12 32.42
C VAL A 87 -12.99 1.70 31.00
N VAL A 88 -11.88 1.93 30.32
CA VAL A 88 -11.82 2.53 28.97
C VAL A 88 -11.25 1.54 27.96
N GLU A 89 -11.68 1.65 26.70
CA GLU A 89 -11.18 0.82 25.60
C GLU A 89 -9.80 1.36 25.15
N VAL A 90 -8.74 0.61 25.47
CA VAL A 90 -7.36 0.97 25.09
C VAL A 90 -7.20 0.88 23.58
N GLY A 91 -6.60 1.90 22.96
CA GLY A 91 -6.33 1.95 21.52
C GLY A 91 -7.33 2.77 20.71
N ASN A 92 -8.36 3.33 21.34
CA ASN A 92 -9.23 4.35 20.74
C ASN A 92 -8.87 5.77 21.20
N GLU A 93 -7.66 5.96 21.70
CA GLU A 93 -7.16 7.26 22.14
C GLU A 93 -6.93 8.14 20.90
N VAL A 94 -7.55 9.32 20.86
CA VAL A 94 -7.21 10.33 19.86
C VAL A 94 -5.84 10.88 20.23
N LEU A 95 -4.79 10.43 19.53
CA LEU A 95 -3.47 11.01 19.70
C LEU A 95 -3.54 12.49 19.30
N PRO A 96 -3.10 13.43 20.15
CA PRO A 96 -3.03 14.82 19.76
C PRO A 96 -2.15 14.93 18.51
N GLU A 97 -2.57 15.76 17.55
CA GLU A 97 -1.75 16.04 16.37
C GLU A 97 -0.37 16.52 16.83
N LYS A 98 0.66 15.73 16.51
CA LYS A 98 2.03 16.15 16.75
C LYS A 98 2.25 17.39 15.89
N LYS A 99 2.34 18.55 16.52
CA LYS A 99 2.79 19.77 15.85
C LYS A 99 4.15 19.43 15.22
N ILE A 100 4.18 19.35 13.90
CA ILE A 100 5.43 19.25 13.16
C ILE A 100 6.05 20.63 13.33
N GLU A 101 6.98 20.77 14.26
CA GLU A 101 7.84 21.95 14.27
C GLU A 101 8.56 21.95 12.92
N GLU A 102 8.39 23.03 12.15
CA GLU A 102 9.14 23.20 10.90
C GLU A 102 10.63 23.03 11.24
N PRO A 103 11.35 22.12 10.57
CA PRO A 103 12.77 21.98 10.82
C PRO A 103 13.41 23.34 10.60
N LYS A 104 14.28 23.77 11.53
CA LYS A 104 15.14 24.95 11.36
C LYS A 104 15.95 24.73 10.09
N THR A 105 15.43 25.26 8.99
CA THR A 105 15.82 24.89 7.62
C THR A 105 17.29 25.20 7.39
N GLU A 106 17.79 26.22 8.07
CA GLU A 106 19.17 26.69 8.02
C GLU A 106 20.19 25.66 8.54
N GLU A 107 19.89 24.94 9.63
CA GLU A 107 20.80 23.94 10.21
C GLU A 107 20.82 22.68 9.32
N VAL A 108 19.65 22.26 8.84
CA VAL A 108 19.52 21.10 7.93
C VAL A 108 20.21 21.38 6.59
N ILE A 109 20.09 22.58 6.05
CA ILE A 109 20.77 22.97 4.80
C ILE A 109 22.29 22.97 4.98
N LYS A 110 22.82 23.42 6.12
CA LYS A 110 24.26 23.36 6.43
C LYS A 110 24.76 21.93 6.54
N ASP A 111 24.01 21.07 7.23
CA ASP A 111 24.37 19.67 7.43
C ASP A 111 24.37 18.88 6.11
N ILE A 112 23.37 19.11 5.25
CA ILE A 112 23.30 18.54 3.90
C ILE A 112 24.50 19.01 3.07
N LYS A 113 24.82 20.31 3.07
CA LYS A 113 25.98 20.85 2.31
C LYS A 113 27.30 20.23 2.77
N ARG A 114 27.53 20.12 4.08
CA ARG A 114 28.73 19.46 4.64
C ARG A 114 28.83 18.01 4.16
N ALA A 115 27.74 17.26 4.23
CA ALA A 115 27.73 15.85 3.80
C ALA A 115 28.05 15.69 2.29
N PHE A 116 27.55 16.58 1.44
CA PHE A 116 27.90 16.57 0.01
C PHE A 116 29.36 16.90 -0.26
N GLU A 117 29.95 17.83 0.49
CA GLU A 117 31.37 18.18 0.38
C GLU A 117 32.29 17.03 0.86
N GLU A 118 31.93 16.37 1.96
CA GLU A 118 32.66 15.20 2.48
C GLU A 118 32.63 14.02 1.49
N VAL A 119 31.49 13.78 0.85
CA VAL A 119 31.35 12.73 -0.17
C VAL A 119 32.03 13.12 -1.50
N GLY A 120 31.96 14.40 -1.88
CA GLY A 120 32.60 14.94 -3.09
C GLY A 120 34.12 15.04 -3.01
N ALA A 121 34.69 15.22 -1.81
CA ALA A 121 36.13 15.25 -1.58
C ALA A 121 36.79 13.85 -1.53
N GLY A 122 35.99 12.77 -1.60
CA GLY A 122 36.43 11.39 -1.44
C GLY A 122 36.81 10.62 -2.72
N VAL A 123 36.87 11.27 -3.90
CA VAL A 123 37.18 10.56 -5.16
C VAL A 123 38.26 11.29 -5.96
N HIS A 124 39.53 10.95 -5.72
CA HIS A 124 40.54 10.61 -6.75
C HIS A 124 41.90 10.35 -6.08
N GLN A 125 42.22 9.10 -5.75
CA GLN A 125 43.61 8.69 -5.69
C GLN A 125 43.90 7.83 -6.93
N PRO A 126 44.69 8.31 -7.90
CA PRO A 126 45.13 7.46 -8.99
C PRO A 126 46.07 6.42 -8.39
N MET A 127 45.71 5.14 -8.55
CA MET A 127 46.53 4.01 -8.15
C MET A 127 47.88 4.12 -8.87
N GLN A 128 48.94 4.42 -8.12
CA GLN A 128 50.31 4.37 -8.65
C GLN A 128 50.64 2.90 -8.91
N GLY A 129 50.84 2.54 -10.18
CA GLY A 129 51.32 1.23 -10.58
C GLY A 129 52.78 1.08 -10.17
N ASN A 130 53.08 0.00 -9.45
CA ASN A 130 54.45 -0.45 -9.20
C ASN A 130 54.89 -1.36 -10.36
N GLU A 131 56.04 -1.02 -10.94
CA GLU A 131 56.82 -1.81 -11.90
C GLU A 131 57.36 -3.12 -11.30
#